data_AF-A0A921JRB0-F1
#
_entry.id   AF-A0A921JRB0-F1
#
_cell.length_a   1.000
_cell.length_b   1.000
_cell.length_c   1.000
_cell.angle_alpha   90.00
_cell.angle_beta   90.00
_cell.angle_gamma   90.00
#
_symmetry.space_group_name_H-M   'P 1'
#
loop_
_entity.id
_entity.type
_entity.pdbx_description
1 polymer ?
#
loop_
_entity_poly.entity_id
_entity_poly.type
_entity_poly.pdbx_seq_one_letter_code
_entity_poly.pdbx_strand_id
1 'polypeptide(L)'
;RTTQMVANANEILDRLGAELIDVETDIVGRSQFLHGGTVTERHLLAAMADKLIGRFGRGQSLVDGLRELGLNLSGKVADQLADEGNPHLTFDLLGVMKAEFLSEIYVIPNREECPTMAEVIAFANSIGAIPCYAYLGDVTASPTGDKKAEKFEDDFLDELVGELRRLGMPAITYMPPRNTAEQMARIAELAAENGLLEVSGVDINTPRQQFNCPELQRPELSHLNDATWAMVAHEQLAEADASLGLFAPDSPLASLSLTGRVERYAAVGRALVAGDTTVDKAVDQIRKAHS
;
A
#
# COMPACT_ATOMS: atom_id res chain seq x y z
N ARG A 1 -6.21 -14.45 15.93
CA ARG A 1 -7.17 -13.95 14.91
C ARG A 1 -7.21 -14.79 13.64
N THR A 2 -6.09 -14.97 12.93
CA THR A 2 -6.03 -15.75 11.69
C THR A 2 -6.64 -17.16 11.80
N THR A 3 -6.34 -17.91 12.86
CA THR A 3 -6.91 -19.25 13.08
C THR A 3 -8.45 -19.23 13.12
N GLN A 4 -9.05 -18.18 13.66
CA GLN A 4 -10.51 -18.02 13.65
C GLN A 4 -11.02 -17.73 12.23
N MET A 5 -10.33 -16.88 11.47
CA MET A 5 -10.69 -16.63 10.08
C MET A 5 -10.56 -17.90 9.21
N VAL A 6 -9.56 -18.74 9.49
CA VAL A 6 -9.42 -20.07 8.88
C VAL A 6 -10.58 -20.98 9.25
N ALA A 7 -11.01 -21.00 10.51
CA ALA A 7 -12.18 -21.77 10.92
C ALA A 7 -13.45 -21.33 10.17
N ASN A 8 -13.70 -20.02 10.07
CA ASN A 8 -14.83 -19.48 9.30
C ASN A 8 -14.74 -19.86 7.81
N ALA A 9 -13.55 -19.79 7.21
CA ALA A 9 -13.34 -20.21 5.82
C ALA A 9 -13.54 -21.72 5.64
N ASN A 10 -13.14 -22.54 6.62
CA ASN A 10 -13.32 -23.99 6.59
C ASN A 10 -14.78 -24.39 6.71
N GLU A 11 -15.63 -23.65 7.44
CA GLU A 11 -17.08 -23.86 7.42
C GLU A 11 -17.66 -23.66 6.02
N ILE A 12 -17.13 -22.67 5.27
CA ILE A 12 -17.51 -22.48 3.88
C ILE A 12 -17.03 -23.67 3.05
N LEU A 13 -15.73 -23.99 3.07
CA LEU A 13 -15.13 -25.07 2.26
C LEU A 13 -15.77 -26.45 2.50
N ASP A 14 -16.10 -26.78 3.76
CA ASP A 14 -16.74 -28.04 4.13
C ASP A 14 -18.12 -28.19 3.46
N ARG A 15 -18.93 -27.12 3.45
CA ARG A 15 -20.22 -27.10 2.75
C ARG A 15 -20.09 -27.32 1.24
N LEU A 16 -18.93 -26.97 0.67
CA LEU A 16 -18.62 -27.15 -0.75
C LEU A 16 -17.96 -28.51 -1.03
N GLY A 17 -17.72 -29.31 0.01
CA GLY A 17 -16.99 -30.58 -0.07
C GLY A 17 -15.55 -30.40 -0.57
N ALA A 18 -14.94 -29.24 -0.34
CA ALA A 18 -13.54 -28.98 -0.62
C ALA A 18 -12.66 -29.43 0.56
N GLU A 19 -11.37 -29.63 0.31
CA GLU A 19 -10.41 -29.85 1.39
C GLU A 19 -10.35 -28.62 2.32
N LEU A 20 -10.13 -28.87 3.61
CA LEU A 20 -9.99 -27.82 4.59
C LEU A 20 -8.58 -27.21 4.55
N ILE A 21 -8.50 -25.94 4.95
CA ILE A 21 -7.26 -25.20 5.14
C ILE A 21 -6.62 -25.62 6.45
N ASP A 22 -5.35 -26.02 6.36
CA ASP A 22 -4.49 -26.25 7.52
C ASP A 22 -3.65 -24.99 7.80
N VAL A 23 -3.63 -24.53 9.05
CA VAL A 23 -2.99 -23.24 9.39
C VAL A 23 -1.47 -23.29 9.14
N GLU A 24 -0.82 -24.38 9.48
CA GLU A 24 0.64 -24.46 9.40
C GLU A 24 1.09 -24.59 7.94
N THR A 25 0.50 -25.51 7.20
CA THR A 25 0.91 -25.79 5.82
C THR A 25 0.36 -24.75 4.84
N ASP A 26 -0.92 -24.40 4.94
CA ASP A 26 -1.59 -23.55 3.96
C ASP A 26 -1.53 -22.06 4.30
N ILE A 27 -1.16 -21.65 5.53
CA ILE A 27 -1.04 -20.21 5.87
C ILE A 27 0.39 -19.84 6.24
N VAL A 28 0.96 -20.47 7.28
CA VAL A 28 2.32 -20.17 7.75
C VAL A 28 3.34 -20.52 6.65
N GLY A 29 3.21 -21.70 6.04
CA GLY A 29 4.10 -22.18 4.99
C GLY A 29 4.20 -21.27 3.76
N ARG A 30 3.13 -20.53 3.42
CA ARG A 30 3.10 -19.65 2.23
C ARG A 30 3.36 -18.17 2.52
N SER A 31 3.39 -17.76 3.78
CA SER A 31 3.43 -16.34 4.18
C SER A 31 4.83 -15.79 4.46
N GLN A 32 5.87 -16.61 4.30
CA GLN A 32 7.22 -16.28 4.74
C GLN A 32 7.32 -15.92 6.23
N PHE A 33 6.33 -16.31 7.04
CA PHE A 33 6.28 -15.95 8.46
C PHE A 33 7.55 -16.38 9.22
N LEU A 34 8.06 -17.59 8.93
CA LEU A 34 9.30 -18.10 9.53
C LEU A 34 10.57 -17.35 9.08
N HIS A 35 10.47 -16.49 8.06
CA HIS A 35 11.56 -15.67 7.53
C HIS A 35 11.32 -14.16 7.74
N GLY A 36 10.46 -13.79 8.68
CA GLY A 36 10.15 -12.38 9.00
C GLY A 36 9.05 -11.76 8.14
N GLY A 37 8.38 -12.54 7.30
CA GLY A 37 7.14 -12.14 6.62
C GLY A 37 5.96 -12.04 7.59
N THR A 38 4.82 -11.56 7.09
CA THR A 38 3.59 -11.43 7.87
C THR A 38 2.46 -12.27 7.28
N VAL A 39 1.58 -12.75 8.15
CA VAL A 39 0.33 -13.40 7.75
C VAL A 39 -0.71 -12.33 7.48
N THR A 40 -1.42 -12.48 6.36
CA THR A 40 -2.44 -11.53 5.89
C THR A 40 -3.64 -12.30 5.35
N GLU A 41 -4.76 -11.63 5.20
CA GLU A 41 -5.99 -12.17 4.63
C GLU A 41 -5.77 -12.67 3.19
N ARG A 42 -4.78 -12.12 2.47
CA ARG A 42 -4.43 -12.59 1.12
C ARG A 42 -3.91 -14.03 1.14
N HIS A 43 -3.18 -14.44 2.17
CA HIS A 43 -2.69 -15.82 2.29
C HIS A 43 -3.86 -16.79 2.54
N LEU A 44 -4.83 -16.40 3.38
CA LEU A 44 -6.05 -17.16 3.61
C LEU A 44 -6.89 -17.31 2.34
N LEU A 45 -7.12 -16.21 1.62
CA LEU A 45 -7.90 -16.23 0.39
C LEU A 45 -7.18 -17.00 -0.74
N ALA A 46 -5.84 -16.96 -0.79
CA ALA A 46 -5.04 -17.79 -1.69
C ALA A 46 -5.20 -19.29 -1.36
N ALA A 47 -5.14 -19.65 -0.07
CA ALA A 47 -5.35 -21.03 0.35
C ALA A 47 -6.76 -21.51 0.00
N MET A 48 -7.79 -20.70 0.28
CA MET A 48 -9.17 -20.98 -0.11
C MET A 48 -9.30 -21.19 -1.62
N ALA A 49 -8.67 -20.33 -2.42
CA ALA A 49 -8.63 -20.48 -3.88
C ALA A 49 -8.00 -21.82 -4.31
N ASP A 50 -6.85 -22.19 -3.73
CA ASP A 50 -6.19 -23.45 -4.06
C ASP A 50 -7.05 -24.69 -3.70
N LYS A 51 -7.76 -24.66 -2.57
CA LYS A 51 -8.68 -25.76 -2.18
C LYS A 51 -9.83 -25.91 -3.16
N LEU A 52 -10.40 -24.82 -3.64
CA LEU A 52 -11.47 -24.85 -4.64
C LEU A 52 -10.96 -25.29 -6.03
N ILE A 53 -9.76 -24.87 -6.43
CA ILE A 53 -9.09 -25.36 -7.64
C ILE A 53 -8.84 -26.87 -7.53
N GLY A 54 -8.38 -27.35 -6.38
CA GLY A 54 -8.21 -28.79 -6.13
C GLY A 54 -9.53 -29.56 -6.21
N ARG A 55 -10.62 -28.98 -5.70
CA ARG A 55 -11.94 -29.60 -5.68
C ARG A 55 -12.64 -29.65 -7.04
N PHE A 56 -12.57 -28.58 -7.83
CA PHE A 56 -13.29 -28.48 -9.11
C PHE A 56 -12.41 -28.72 -10.33
N GLY A 57 -11.09 -28.75 -10.16
CA GLY A 57 -10.15 -28.78 -11.27
C GLY A 57 -9.90 -27.41 -11.88
N ARG A 58 -9.15 -27.37 -12.99
CA ARG A 58 -8.87 -26.16 -13.76
C ARG A 58 -9.80 -26.07 -14.96
N GLY A 59 -9.91 -24.88 -15.54
CA GLY A 59 -10.66 -24.65 -16.76
C GLY A 59 -12.17 -24.49 -16.50
N GLN A 60 -12.99 -24.88 -17.47
CA GLN A 60 -14.44 -24.63 -17.41
C GLN A 60 -15.11 -25.28 -16.19
N SER A 61 -14.59 -26.42 -15.72
CA SER A 61 -15.14 -27.11 -14.53
C SER A 61 -15.04 -26.28 -13.26
N LEU A 62 -14.01 -25.43 -13.13
CA LEU A 62 -13.88 -24.49 -12.02
C LEU A 62 -15.00 -23.46 -12.06
N VAL A 63 -15.23 -22.87 -13.23
CA VAL A 63 -16.25 -21.84 -13.42
C VAL A 63 -17.64 -22.41 -13.17
N ASP A 64 -17.92 -23.60 -13.68
CA ASP A 64 -19.20 -24.28 -13.49
C ASP A 64 -19.42 -24.62 -12.02
N GLY A 65 -18.40 -25.18 -11.35
CA GLY A 65 -18.44 -25.46 -9.92
C GLY A 65 -18.72 -24.20 -9.09
N LEU A 66 -18.01 -23.10 -9.33
CA LEU A 66 -18.23 -21.84 -8.62
C LEU A 66 -19.64 -21.26 -8.85
N ARG A 67 -20.21 -21.42 -10.05
CA ARG A 67 -21.60 -21.00 -10.34
C ARG A 67 -22.64 -21.85 -9.64
N GLU A 68 -22.43 -23.16 -9.53
CA GLU A 68 -23.30 -24.06 -8.75
C GLU A 68 -23.34 -23.64 -7.27
N LEU A 69 -22.26 -23.04 -6.78
CA LEU A 69 -22.17 -22.46 -5.43
C LEU A 69 -22.85 -21.09 -5.31
N GLY A 70 -23.39 -20.55 -6.40
CA GLY A 70 -24.10 -19.27 -6.41
C GLY A 70 -23.20 -18.05 -6.61
N LEU A 71 -21.91 -18.22 -6.92
CA LEU A 71 -21.03 -17.09 -7.19
C LEU A 71 -21.35 -16.46 -8.55
N ASN A 72 -21.42 -15.13 -8.58
CA ASN A 72 -21.61 -14.38 -9.80
C ASN A 72 -20.26 -14.01 -10.42
N LEU A 73 -19.86 -14.75 -11.46
CA LEU A 73 -18.61 -14.50 -12.17
C LEU A 73 -18.88 -13.62 -13.41
N SER A 74 -18.35 -12.39 -13.41
CA SER A 74 -18.40 -11.50 -14.58
C SER A 74 -17.63 -12.10 -15.76
N GLY A 75 -17.96 -11.71 -17.00
CA GLY A 75 -17.44 -12.34 -18.22
C GLY A 75 -15.92 -12.46 -18.26
N LYS A 76 -15.20 -11.34 -18.05
CA LYS A 76 -13.74 -11.34 -18.08
C LYS A 76 -13.12 -12.24 -16.99
N VAL A 77 -13.71 -12.25 -15.79
CA VAL A 77 -13.22 -13.08 -14.68
C VAL A 77 -13.49 -14.56 -14.98
N ALA A 78 -14.69 -14.90 -15.46
CA ALA A 78 -15.02 -16.27 -15.87
C ALA A 78 -14.08 -16.77 -16.97
N ASP A 79 -13.80 -15.95 -17.99
CA ASP A 79 -12.88 -16.32 -19.09
C ASP A 79 -11.46 -16.59 -18.57
N GLN A 80 -10.97 -15.77 -17.63
CA GLN A 80 -9.66 -15.98 -16.99
C GLN A 80 -9.60 -17.26 -16.15
N LEU A 81 -10.67 -17.57 -15.43
CA LEU A 81 -10.76 -18.79 -14.61
C LEU A 81 -10.94 -20.06 -15.47
N ALA A 82 -11.59 -19.94 -16.63
CA ALA A 82 -11.80 -21.03 -17.59
C ALA A 82 -10.55 -21.37 -18.43
N ASP A 83 -9.53 -20.51 -18.44
CA ASP A 83 -8.27 -20.80 -19.13
C ASP A 83 -7.42 -21.81 -18.34
N GLU A 84 -7.35 -23.04 -18.85
CA GLU A 84 -6.54 -24.12 -18.27
C GLU A 84 -5.06 -23.73 -18.16
N GLY A 85 -4.56 -22.92 -19.09
CA GLY A 85 -3.18 -22.45 -19.17
C GLY A 85 -2.87 -21.26 -18.27
N ASN A 86 -3.86 -20.72 -17.54
CA ASN A 86 -3.70 -19.49 -16.76
C ASN A 86 -2.63 -19.64 -15.64
N PRO A 87 -1.47 -18.97 -15.74
CA PRO A 87 -0.43 -19.04 -14.72
C PRO A 87 -0.77 -18.24 -13.46
N HIS A 88 -1.83 -17.44 -13.49
CA HIS A 88 -2.25 -16.55 -12.40
C HIS A 88 -3.55 -17.00 -11.74
N LEU A 89 -4.00 -18.23 -12.00
CA LEU A 89 -5.31 -18.74 -11.59
C LEU A 89 -5.62 -18.51 -10.10
N THR A 90 -4.69 -18.85 -9.21
CA THR A 90 -4.86 -18.65 -7.76
C THR A 90 -5.09 -17.18 -7.40
N PHE A 91 -4.38 -16.24 -8.04
CA PHE A 91 -4.54 -14.80 -7.78
C PHE A 91 -5.87 -14.26 -8.33
N ASP A 92 -6.30 -14.75 -9.49
CA ASP A 92 -7.59 -14.35 -10.07
C ASP A 92 -8.74 -14.85 -9.19
N LEU A 93 -8.68 -16.12 -8.77
CA LEU A 93 -9.70 -16.71 -7.89
C LEU A 93 -9.66 -16.09 -6.49
N LEU A 94 -8.49 -15.77 -5.93
CA LEU A 94 -8.35 -15.01 -4.69
C LEU A 94 -9.14 -13.70 -4.75
N GLY A 95 -9.08 -12.98 -5.88
CA GLY A 95 -9.85 -11.75 -6.11
C GLY A 95 -11.35 -11.97 -5.97
N VAL A 96 -11.86 -13.08 -6.52
CA VAL A 96 -13.26 -13.50 -6.38
C VAL A 96 -13.58 -13.85 -4.92
N MET A 97 -12.75 -14.65 -4.25
CA MET A 97 -12.96 -15.02 -2.84
C MET A 97 -12.99 -13.78 -1.94
N LYS A 98 -12.16 -12.78 -2.24
CA LYS A 98 -12.17 -11.50 -1.52
C LYS A 98 -13.51 -10.78 -1.68
N ALA A 99 -14.05 -10.73 -2.90
CA ALA A 99 -15.28 -10.01 -3.20
C ALA A 99 -16.53 -10.67 -2.60
N GLU A 100 -16.55 -12.01 -2.55
CA GLU A 100 -17.71 -12.80 -2.14
C GLU A 100 -17.69 -13.16 -0.65
N PHE A 101 -16.54 -13.59 -0.11
CA PHE A 101 -16.50 -14.23 1.21
C PHE A 101 -15.76 -13.44 2.29
N LEU A 102 -15.01 -12.38 1.94
CA LEU A 102 -14.19 -11.69 2.95
C LEU A 102 -15.03 -11.18 4.13
N SER A 103 -16.21 -10.62 3.88
CA SER A 103 -17.09 -10.10 4.94
C SER A 103 -17.61 -11.18 5.90
N GLU A 104 -17.70 -12.44 5.46
CA GLU A 104 -18.15 -13.56 6.31
C GLU A 104 -16.99 -14.12 7.16
N ILE A 105 -15.77 -14.12 6.62
CA ILE A 105 -14.61 -14.70 7.29
C ILE A 105 -13.81 -13.68 8.11
N TYR A 106 -14.00 -12.38 7.88
CA TYR A 106 -13.17 -11.34 8.49
C TYR A 106 -13.43 -11.21 9.99
N VAL A 107 -12.35 -11.25 10.76
CA VAL A 107 -12.37 -10.97 12.20
C VAL A 107 -11.68 -9.63 12.42
N ILE A 108 -12.37 -8.72 13.08
CA ILE A 108 -11.86 -7.36 13.38
C ILE A 108 -10.67 -7.48 14.35
N PRO A 109 -9.51 -6.86 14.04
CA PRO A 109 -8.36 -6.84 14.93
C PRO A 109 -8.63 -6.01 16.19
N ASN A 110 -7.94 -6.35 17.27
CA ASN A 110 -8.03 -5.62 18.54
C ASN A 110 -6.88 -4.60 18.67
N ARG A 111 -6.84 -3.89 19.81
CA ARG A 111 -5.80 -2.89 20.12
C ARG A 111 -4.41 -3.47 20.36
N GLU A 112 -4.28 -4.78 20.56
CA GLU A 112 -2.98 -5.46 20.69
C GLU A 112 -2.33 -5.61 19.30
N GLU A 113 -3.13 -5.81 18.26
CA GLU A 113 -2.66 -5.90 16.86
C GLU A 113 -2.62 -4.54 16.15
N CYS A 114 -3.44 -3.57 16.60
CA CYS A 114 -3.57 -2.25 15.97
C CYS A 114 -3.12 -1.11 16.92
N PRO A 115 -1.87 -0.63 16.83
CA PRO A 115 -1.43 0.56 17.56
C PRO A 115 -2.23 1.81 17.13
N THR A 116 -2.18 2.86 17.95
CA THR A 116 -2.73 4.17 17.60
C THR A 116 -1.83 4.83 16.56
N MET A 117 -2.39 5.75 15.78
CA MET A 117 -1.60 6.60 14.89
C MET A 117 -0.49 7.35 15.66
N ALA A 118 -0.77 7.82 16.88
CA ALA A 118 0.20 8.49 17.72
C ALA A 118 1.38 7.58 18.12
N GLU A 119 1.11 6.31 18.48
CA GLU A 119 2.16 5.32 18.79
C GLU A 119 3.01 5.01 17.55
N VAL A 120 2.38 4.86 16.37
CA VAL A 120 3.09 4.62 15.10
C VAL A 120 3.97 5.82 14.73
N ILE A 121 3.45 7.04 14.82
CA ILE A 121 4.22 8.27 14.53
C ILE A 121 5.40 8.39 15.49
N ALA A 122 5.17 8.20 16.80
CA ALA A 122 6.22 8.28 17.80
C ALA A 122 7.33 7.25 17.55
N PHE A 123 6.96 6.01 17.23
CA PHE A 123 7.93 4.96 16.90
C PHE A 123 8.72 5.30 15.64
N ALA A 124 8.04 5.68 14.54
CA ALA A 124 8.70 6.02 13.29
C ALA A 124 9.70 7.19 13.47
N ASN A 125 9.29 8.25 14.16
CA ASN A 125 10.17 9.38 14.47
C ASN A 125 11.38 8.97 15.32
N SER A 126 11.21 8.04 16.28
CA SER A 126 12.30 7.58 17.15
C SER A 126 13.42 6.85 16.41
N ILE A 127 13.13 6.31 15.22
CA ILE A 127 14.10 5.61 14.37
C ILE A 127 14.46 6.44 13.12
N GLY A 128 14.06 7.71 13.08
CA GLY A 128 14.32 8.60 11.95
C GLY A 128 13.50 8.30 10.70
N ALA A 129 12.49 7.42 10.76
CA ALA A 129 11.60 7.13 9.63
C ALA A 129 10.56 8.24 9.43
N ILE A 130 10.03 8.35 8.21
CA ILE A 130 8.96 9.29 7.86
C ILE A 130 7.64 8.51 7.82
N PRO A 131 6.80 8.54 8.89
CA PRO A 131 5.47 7.95 8.81
C PRO A 131 4.64 8.71 7.77
N CYS A 132 3.82 7.98 7.02
CA CYS A 132 3.07 8.52 5.91
C CYS A 132 1.64 7.97 5.92
N TYR A 133 0.64 8.85 5.86
CA TYR A 133 -0.76 8.42 5.76
C TYR A 133 -1.08 8.01 4.33
N ALA A 134 -1.60 6.80 4.12
CA ALA A 134 -1.98 6.30 2.81
C ALA A 134 -3.42 6.68 2.46
N TYR A 135 -3.58 7.78 1.73
CA TYR A 135 -4.86 8.22 1.20
C TYR A 135 -5.32 7.31 0.05
N LEU A 136 -6.54 6.78 0.16
CA LEU A 136 -7.11 5.91 -0.85
C LEU A 136 -8.00 6.67 -1.83
N GLY A 137 -8.85 7.56 -1.31
CA GLY A 137 -9.83 8.31 -2.06
C GLY A 137 -11.02 7.49 -2.54
N ASP A 138 -12.19 8.12 -2.62
CA ASP A 138 -13.45 7.48 -3.07
C ASP A 138 -13.31 6.86 -4.46
N VAL A 139 -13.94 5.69 -4.64
CA VAL A 139 -14.06 5.03 -5.94
C VAL A 139 -15.52 5.14 -6.38
N THR A 140 -15.79 5.98 -7.39
CA THR A 140 -17.17 6.25 -7.85
C THR A 140 -17.60 5.34 -9.01
N ALA A 141 -16.69 4.92 -9.89
CA ALA A 141 -16.87 3.82 -10.84
C ALA A 141 -15.52 3.44 -11.49
N SER A 142 -15.25 2.14 -11.67
CA SER A 142 -14.13 1.70 -12.51
C SER A 142 -14.44 1.95 -13.98
N PRO A 143 -13.51 2.52 -14.78
CA PRO A 143 -13.63 2.60 -16.24
C PRO A 143 -13.88 1.25 -16.93
N THR A 144 -13.63 0.12 -16.26
CA THR A 144 -13.85 -1.23 -16.77
C THR A 144 -15.08 -1.92 -16.19
N GLY A 145 -15.86 -1.26 -15.31
CA GLY A 145 -17.11 -1.80 -14.75
C GLY A 145 -16.95 -2.89 -13.68
N ASP A 146 -15.72 -3.24 -13.28
CA ASP A 146 -15.43 -4.38 -12.40
C ASP A 146 -15.23 -4.02 -10.91
N LYS A 147 -15.14 -2.74 -10.55
CA LYS A 147 -15.00 -2.33 -9.13
C LYS A 147 -16.31 -1.73 -8.60
N LYS A 148 -16.80 -2.26 -7.47
CA LYS A 148 -17.89 -1.66 -6.71
C LYS A 148 -17.50 -0.23 -6.29
N ALA A 149 -18.45 0.68 -6.32
CA ALA A 149 -18.24 1.99 -5.72
C ALA A 149 -17.96 1.83 -4.22
N GLU A 150 -16.94 2.51 -3.73
CA GLU A 150 -16.48 2.38 -2.35
C GLU A 150 -16.14 3.76 -1.80
N LYS A 151 -16.67 4.04 -0.61
CA LYS A 151 -16.47 5.29 0.13
C LYS A 151 -15.30 5.14 1.07
N PHE A 152 -14.41 6.14 1.05
CA PHE A 152 -13.21 6.27 1.85
C PHE A 152 -13.19 7.66 2.50
N GLU A 153 -12.12 8.44 2.30
CA GLU A 153 -11.84 9.64 3.09
C GLU A 153 -12.43 10.95 2.54
N ASP A 154 -12.90 10.99 1.29
CA ASP A 154 -13.20 12.25 0.57
C ASP A 154 -14.24 13.12 1.30
N ASP A 155 -15.23 12.49 1.96
CA ASP A 155 -16.33 13.21 2.64
C ASP A 155 -15.89 13.88 3.97
N PHE A 156 -14.73 13.52 4.52
CA PHE A 156 -14.23 14.04 5.80
C PHE A 156 -12.74 14.46 5.75
N LEU A 157 -12.22 14.71 4.55
CA LEU A 157 -10.79 14.89 4.32
C LEU A 157 -10.18 16.08 5.10
N ASP A 158 -10.92 17.19 5.25
CA ASP A 158 -10.50 18.34 6.05
C ASP A 158 -10.29 17.98 7.54
N GLU A 159 -11.23 17.22 8.13
CA GLU A 159 -11.13 16.77 9.52
C GLU A 159 -9.96 15.80 9.69
N LEU A 160 -9.81 14.86 8.75
CA LEU A 160 -8.70 13.92 8.73
C LEU A 160 -7.35 14.63 8.67
N VAL A 161 -7.14 15.52 7.70
CA VAL A 161 -5.86 16.23 7.54
C VAL A 161 -5.57 17.14 8.73
N GLY A 162 -6.59 17.79 9.30
CA GLY A 162 -6.46 18.54 10.55
C GLY A 162 -5.95 17.67 11.71
N GLU A 163 -6.48 16.45 11.84
CA GLU A 163 -6.04 15.50 12.86
C GLU A 163 -4.63 14.95 12.59
N LEU A 164 -4.30 14.64 11.32
CA LEU A 164 -2.95 14.23 10.92
C LEU A 164 -1.91 15.29 11.30
N ARG A 165 -2.20 16.57 11.02
CA ARG A 165 -1.35 17.68 11.44
C ARG A 165 -1.24 17.79 12.95
N ARG A 166 -2.35 17.66 13.69
CA ARG A 166 -2.35 17.71 15.15
C ARG A 166 -1.47 16.61 15.77
N LEU A 167 -1.47 15.43 15.16
CA LEU A 167 -0.65 14.29 15.56
C LEU A 167 0.81 14.39 15.11
N GLY A 168 1.15 15.35 14.26
CA GLY A 168 2.51 15.53 13.72
C GLY A 168 2.86 14.54 12.62
N MET A 169 1.88 14.05 11.84
CA MET A 169 2.14 13.29 10.63
C MET A 169 2.92 14.17 9.62
N PRO A 170 4.08 13.74 9.12
CA PRO A 170 4.90 14.56 8.23
C PRO A 170 4.57 14.39 6.75
N ALA A 171 3.89 13.30 6.36
CA ALA A 171 3.69 12.96 4.96
C ALA A 171 2.32 12.33 4.68
N ILE A 172 1.87 12.47 3.44
CA ILE A 172 0.69 11.82 2.88
C ILE A 172 1.06 11.18 1.54
N THR A 173 0.55 9.99 1.29
CA THR A 173 0.76 9.27 0.04
C THR A 173 -0.54 8.97 -0.68
N TYR A 174 -0.48 9.05 -2.00
CA TYR A 174 -1.58 8.76 -2.91
C TYR A 174 -1.08 8.08 -4.19
N MET A 175 -2.00 7.57 -4.99
CA MET A 175 -1.76 6.70 -6.13
C MET A 175 -2.27 7.38 -7.42
N PRO A 176 -1.43 8.06 -8.20
CA PRO A 176 -1.87 8.71 -9.44
C PRO A 176 -2.68 7.84 -10.43
N PRO A 177 -2.45 6.50 -10.56
CA PRO A 177 -3.29 5.64 -11.39
C PRO A 177 -4.69 5.34 -10.81
N ARG A 178 -4.91 5.62 -9.52
CA ARG A 178 -6.14 5.32 -8.79
C ARG A 178 -6.95 6.56 -8.45
N ASN A 179 -6.30 7.70 -8.26
CA ASN A 179 -6.93 8.94 -7.84
C ASN A 179 -7.27 9.84 -9.04
N THR A 180 -8.43 10.49 -9.02
CA THR A 180 -8.81 11.44 -10.07
C THR A 180 -7.96 12.72 -10.00
N ALA A 181 -7.99 13.53 -11.05
CA ALA A 181 -7.29 14.81 -11.07
C ALA A 181 -7.81 15.75 -9.97
N GLU A 182 -9.12 15.72 -9.70
CA GLU A 182 -9.77 16.50 -8.64
C GLU A 182 -9.33 16.04 -7.25
N GLN A 183 -9.27 14.73 -7.02
CA GLN A 183 -8.78 14.15 -5.76
C GLN A 183 -7.31 14.55 -5.52
N MET A 184 -6.45 14.41 -6.52
CA MET A 184 -5.03 14.78 -6.39
C MET A 184 -4.86 16.29 -6.15
N ALA A 185 -5.61 17.14 -6.86
CA ALA A 185 -5.55 18.59 -6.64
C ALA A 185 -6.00 18.96 -5.22
N ARG A 186 -7.05 18.30 -4.70
CA ARG A 186 -7.54 18.53 -3.34
C ARG A 186 -6.53 18.11 -2.27
N ILE A 187 -5.89 16.95 -2.46
CA ILE A 187 -4.85 16.47 -1.55
C ILE A 187 -3.63 17.38 -1.57
N ALA A 188 -3.20 17.84 -2.76
CA ALA A 188 -2.06 18.74 -2.89
C ALA A 188 -2.30 20.09 -2.17
N GLU A 189 -3.50 20.67 -2.29
CA GLU A 189 -3.90 21.87 -1.55
C GLU A 189 -3.81 21.64 -0.03
N LEU A 190 -4.46 20.59 0.47
CA LEU A 190 -4.46 20.26 1.89
C LEU A 190 -3.06 19.94 2.43
N ALA A 191 -2.22 19.26 1.65
CA ALA A 191 -0.85 18.96 2.00
C ALA A 191 -0.01 20.25 2.12
N ALA A 192 -0.16 21.18 1.18
CA ALA A 192 0.53 22.47 1.22
C ALA A 192 0.13 23.31 2.44
N GLU A 193 -1.17 23.40 2.75
CA GLU A 193 -1.70 24.16 3.90
C GLU A 193 -1.27 23.59 5.25
N ASN A 194 -1.02 22.28 5.31
CA ASN A 194 -0.71 21.57 6.55
C ASN A 194 0.75 21.13 6.67
N GLY A 195 1.58 21.44 5.66
CA GLY A 195 3.01 21.12 5.66
C GLY A 195 3.30 19.63 5.58
N LEU A 196 2.50 18.89 4.81
CA LEU A 196 2.69 17.46 4.57
C LEU A 196 3.52 17.24 3.30
N LEU A 197 4.52 16.37 3.39
CA LEU A 197 5.24 15.88 2.21
C LEU A 197 4.33 14.96 1.41
N GLU A 198 4.16 15.27 0.13
CA GLU A 198 3.44 14.40 -0.80
C GLU A 198 4.37 13.31 -1.33
N VAL A 199 3.91 12.06 -1.26
CA VAL A 199 4.64 10.88 -1.74
C VAL A 199 3.74 10.07 -2.68
N SER A 200 4.30 9.49 -3.73
CA SER A 200 3.58 8.54 -4.58
C SER A 200 4.08 7.11 -4.38
N GLY A 201 3.14 6.18 -4.26
CA GLY A 201 3.40 4.74 -4.26
C GLY A 201 2.20 4.00 -4.84
N VAL A 202 2.42 2.85 -5.48
CA VAL A 202 1.33 2.01 -6.04
C VAL A 202 1.47 0.59 -5.52
N ASP A 203 0.42 0.09 -4.88
CA ASP A 203 0.40 -1.29 -4.38
C ASP A 203 0.23 -2.30 -5.52
N ILE A 204 1.25 -3.12 -5.74
CA ILE A 204 1.22 -4.25 -6.67
C ILE A 204 0.87 -5.52 -5.91
N ASN A 205 -0.36 -5.99 -6.08
CA ASN A 205 -0.94 -7.11 -5.34
C ASN A 205 -1.23 -8.33 -6.23
N THR A 206 -1.23 -8.20 -7.55
CA THR A 206 -1.39 -9.32 -8.49
C THR A 206 -0.30 -9.28 -9.57
N PRO A 207 0.18 -10.45 -10.04
CA PRO A 207 1.12 -10.53 -11.16
C PRO A 207 0.57 -9.95 -12.47
N ARG A 208 -0.74 -9.70 -12.57
CA ARG A 208 -1.35 -9.04 -13.73
C ARG A 208 -1.22 -7.51 -13.72
N GLN A 209 -0.90 -6.90 -12.57
CA GLN A 209 -0.72 -5.45 -12.49
C GLN A 209 0.58 -5.03 -13.16
N GLN A 210 0.53 -3.92 -13.89
CA GLN A 210 1.73 -3.34 -14.51
C GLN A 210 2.52 -2.54 -13.47
N PHE A 211 3.84 -2.55 -13.60
CA PHE A 211 4.76 -1.82 -12.72
C PHE A 211 5.02 -0.39 -13.19
N ASN A 212 4.71 -0.05 -14.44
CA ASN A 212 4.85 1.31 -14.95
C ASN A 212 3.73 2.20 -14.41
N CYS A 213 4.07 3.47 -14.19
CA CYS A 213 3.12 4.52 -13.82
C CYS A 213 3.34 5.72 -14.76
N PRO A 214 2.77 5.70 -15.98
CA PRO A 214 2.90 6.81 -16.93
C PRO A 214 2.33 8.12 -16.39
N GLU A 215 1.39 8.06 -15.45
CA GLU A 215 0.80 9.22 -14.78
C GLU A 215 1.87 10.10 -14.12
N LEU A 216 2.92 9.50 -13.55
CA LEU A 216 4.03 10.24 -12.92
C LEU A 216 4.92 11.02 -13.89
N GLN A 217 4.73 10.84 -15.22
CA GLN A 217 5.40 11.64 -16.25
C GLN A 217 4.68 12.97 -16.51
N ARG A 218 3.50 13.18 -15.93
CA ARG A 218 2.73 14.42 -16.06
C ARG A 218 3.48 15.58 -15.37
N PRO A 219 3.69 16.73 -16.03
CA PRO A 219 4.45 17.85 -15.46
C PRO A 219 3.92 18.35 -14.10
N GLU A 220 2.61 18.34 -13.92
CA GLU A 220 1.93 18.73 -12.67
C GLU A 220 2.19 17.79 -11.49
N LEU A 221 2.76 16.60 -11.74
CA LEU A 221 3.17 15.63 -10.72
C LEU A 221 4.70 15.57 -10.55
N SER A 222 5.45 16.50 -11.16
CA SER A 222 6.92 16.52 -11.09
C SER A 222 7.45 16.66 -9.67
N HIS A 223 6.71 17.33 -8.77
CA HIS A 223 7.05 17.46 -7.36
C HIS A 223 7.13 16.12 -6.62
N LEU A 224 6.35 15.11 -7.05
CA LEU A 224 6.43 13.76 -6.47
C LEU A 224 7.76 13.07 -6.79
N ASN A 225 8.37 13.39 -7.94
CA ASN A 225 9.71 12.92 -8.26
C ASN A 225 10.75 13.61 -7.39
N ASP A 226 10.62 14.93 -7.15
CA ASP A 226 11.51 15.65 -6.24
C ASP A 226 11.39 15.14 -4.80
N ALA A 227 10.17 14.90 -4.32
CA ALA A 227 9.92 14.27 -3.02
C ALA A 227 10.61 12.90 -2.91
N THR A 228 10.53 12.07 -3.96
CA THR A 228 11.24 10.78 -4.02
C THR A 228 12.75 10.94 -3.86
N TRP A 229 13.37 11.87 -4.61
CA TRP A 229 14.80 12.14 -4.46
C TRP A 229 15.16 12.72 -3.09
N ALA A 230 14.27 13.51 -2.50
CA ALA A 230 14.47 14.03 -1.15
C ALA A 230 14.45 12.93 -0.10
N MET A 231 13.58 11.92 -0.25
CA MET A 231 13.57 10.73 0.61
C MET A 231 14.85 9.90 0.48
N VAL A 232 15.37 9.72 -0.74
CA VAL A 232 16.66 9.04 -0.97
C VAL A 232 17.80 9.74 -0.22
N ALA A 233 17.86 11.07 -0.28
CA ALA A 233 18.84 11.83 0.49
C ALA A 233 18.61 11.72 1.99
N HIS A 234 17.35 11.78 2.44
CA HIS A 234 16.99 11.64 3.85
C HIS A 234 17.49 10.31 4.41
N GLU A 235 17.28 9.18 3.73
CA GLU A 235 17.74 7.87 4.19
C GLU A 235 19.25 7.86 4.45
N GLN A 236 20.04 8.30 3.45
CA GLN A 236 21.50 8.30 3.54
C GLN A 236 22.04 9.29 4.57
N LEU A 237 21.44 10.49 4.67
CA LEU A 237 21.90 11.52 5.59
C LEU A 237 21.50 11.22 7.04
N ALA A 238 20.28 10.73 7.27
CA ALA A 238 19.80 10.40 8.61
C ALA A 238 20.52 9.16 9.19
N GLU A 239 20.94 8.22 8.34
CA GLU A 239 21.79 7.09 8.76
C GLU A 239 23.19 7.57 9.19
N ALA A 240 23.77 8.55 8.49
CA ALA A 240 25.05 9.12 8.85
C ALA A 240 24.99 10.01 10.11
N ASP A 241 23.93 10.81 10.24
CA ASP A 241 23.66 11.68 11.38
C ASP A 241 22.16 11.99 11.45
N ALA A 242 21.49 11.53 12.50
CA ALA A 242 20.05 11.68 12.67
C ALA A 242 19.58 13.16 12.64
N SER A 243 20.44 14.11 13.01
CA SER A 243 20.10 15.55 12.94
C SER A 243 20.00 16.06 11.48
N LEU A 244 20.44 15.27 10.50
CA LEU A 244 20.39 15.60 9.07
C LEU A 244 19.22 14.93 8.36
N GLY A 245 18.23 14.44 9.09
CA GLY A 245 16.96 14.02 8.50
C GLY A 245 16.15 15.22 7.97
N LEU A 246 15.44 15.04 6.85
CA LEU A 246 14.54 16.04 6.26
C LEU A 246 13.59 16.73 7.27
N PHE A 247 13.11 15.99 8.27
CA PHE A 247 12.20 16.46 9.32
C PHE A 247 12.86 16.62 10.69
N ALA A 248 14.18 16.47 10.79
CA ALA A 248 14.88 16.65 12.06
C ALA A 248 14.73 18.11 12.55
N PRO A 249 14.29 18.32 13.81
CA PRO A 249 13.99 19.66 14.33
C PRO A 249 15.23 20.53 14.49
N ASP A 250 16.39 19.90 14.65
CA ASP A 250 17.72 20.47 14.80
C ASP A 250 18.55 20.41 13.51
N SER A 251 17.91 20.07 12.38
CA SER A 251 18.54 20.13 11.08
C SER A 251 19.05 21.54 10.79
N PRO A 252 20.24 21.70 10.18
CA PRO A 252 20.66 22.99 9.65
C PRO A 252 19.55 23.62 8.82
N LEU A 253 18.87 22.84 7.97
CA LEU A 253 17.83 23.32 7.07
C LEU A 253 16.44 23.48 7.72
N ALA A 254 16.29 23.31 9.05
CA ALA A 254 14.99 23.32 9.72
C ALA A 254 14.23 24.66 9.60
N SER A 255 14.95 25.78 9.38
CA SER A 255 14.31 27.09 9.18
C SER A 255 13.72 27.30 7.78
N LEU A 256 14.02 26.42 6.82
CA LEU A 256 13.46 26.50 5.47
C LEU A 256 12.01 25.98 5.46
N SER A 257 11.21 26.47 4.50
CA SER A 257 9.91 25.86 4.20
C SER A 257 10.09 24.39 3.82
N LEU A 258 9.03 23.58 3.96
CA LEU A 258 9.09 22.17 3.53
C LEU A 258 9.50 22.05 2.07
N THR A 259 8.93 22.85 1.18
CA THR A 259 9.33 22.92 -0.24
C THR A 259 10.82 23.20 -0.40
N GLY A 260 11.36 24.20 0.30
CA GLY A 260 12.79 24.52 0.24
C GLY A 260 13.68 23.40 0.78
N ARG A 261 13.24 22.67 1.80
CA ARG A 261 13.94 21.47 2.29
C ARG A 261 13.92 20.36 1.22
N VAL A 262 12.75 20.05 0.66
CA VAL A 262 12.60 19.03 -0.39
C VAL A 262 13.50 19.35 -1.59
N GLU A 263 13.54 20.59 -2.06
CA GLU A 263 14.43 20.99 -3.18
C GLU A 263 15.90 20.71 -2.89
N ARG A 264 16.39 21.02 -1.68
CA ARG A 264 17.79 20.78 -1.27
C ARG A 264 18.09 19.29 -1.18
N TYR A 265 17.23 18.52 -0.52
CA TYR A 265 17.41 17.08 -0.38
C TYR A 265 17.28 16.38 -1.73
N ALA A 266 16.36 16.80 -2.59
CA ALA A 266 16.20 16.24 -3.94
C ALA A 266 17.47 16.41 -4.77
N ALA A 267 18.11 17.59 -4.73
CA ALA A 267 19.38 17.82 -5.41
C ALA A 267 20.49 16.91 -4.88
N VAL A 268 20.57 16.73 -3.56
CA VAL A 268 21.53 15.81 -2.93
C VAL A 268 21.25 14.36 -3.33
N GLY A 269 19.99 13.92 -3.32
CA GLY A 269 19.61 12.55 -3.65
C GLY A 269 19.96 12.18 -5.07
N ARG A 270 19.71 13.09 -6.02
CA ARG A 270 20.13 12.94 -7.43
C ARG A 270 21.66 12.82 -7.54
N ALA A 271 22.40 13.69 -6.86
CA ALA A 271 23.87 13.68 -6.91
C ALA A 271 24.48 12.43 -6.28
N LEU A 272 23.91 11.93 -5.18
CA LEU A 272 24.36 10.70 -4.53
C LEU A 272 24.17 9.49 -5.46
N VAL A 273 22.99 9.35 -6.06
CA VAL A 273 22.70 8.21 -6.95
C VAL A 273 23.46 8.31 -8.28
N ALA A 274 23.70 9.52 -8.78
CA ALA A 274 24.55 9.73 -9.95
C ALA A 274 26.05 9.47 -9.68
N GLY A 275 26.47 9.42 -8.40
CA GLY A 275 27.87 9.30 -8.00
C GLY A 275 28.66 10.61 -8.09
N ASP A 276 27.98 11.75 -8.23
CA ASP A 276 28.58 13.08 -8.31
C ASP A 276 29.06 13.58 -6.93
N THR A 277 28.52 13.03 -5.85
CA THR A 277 28.93 13.34 -4.47
C THR A 277 28.97 12.07 -3.60
N THR A 278 29.67 12.16 -2.47
CA THR A 278 29.68 11.13 -1.43
C THR A 278 28.79 11.57 -0.26
N VAL A 279 28.36 10.63 0.59
CA VAL A 279 27.59 10.95 1.80
C VAL A 279 28.33 11.98 2.67
N ASP A 280 29.62 11.79 2.94
CA ASP A 280 30.43 12.75 3.72
C ASP A 280 30.43 14.17 3.14
N LYS A 281 30.55 14.29 1.81
CA LYS A 281 30.52 15.60 1.12
C LYS A 281 29.13 16.22 1.18
N ALA A 282 28.08 15.40 1.07
CA ALA A 282 26.70 15.85 1.19
C ALA A 282 26.40 16.34 2.63
N VAL A 283 26.87 15.62 3.65
CA VAL A 283 26.80 16.04 5.06
C VAL A 283 27.44 17.41 5.25
N ASP A 284 28.67 17.59 4.75
CA ASP A 284 29.37 18.88 4.82
C ASP A 284 28.60 19.99 4.09
N GLN A 285 28.01 19.69 2.92
CA GLN A 285 27.22 20.64 2.16
C GLN A 285 25.98 21.10 2.93
N ILE A 286 25.23 20.18 3.53
CA ILE A 286 24.03 20.50 4.31
C ILE A 286 24.37 21.35 5.53
N ARG A 287 25.47 21.03 6.23
CA ARG A 287 25.92 21.79 7.41
C ARG A 287 26.38 23.22 7.06
N LYS A 288 27.06 23.40 5.94
CA LYS A 288 27.56 24.71 5.47
C LYS A 288 26.47 25.63 4.92
N ALA A 289 25.31 25.10 4.56
CA ALA A 289 24.20 25.90 4.03
C ALA A 289 23.62 26.92 5.05
N HIS A 290 24.00 26.83 6.33
CA HIS A 290 23.56 27.71 7.42
C HIS A 290 24.68 28.43 8.20
N SER A 291 25.92 28.38 7.72
CA SER A 291 27.03 29.22 8.22
C SER A 291 27.19 30.48 7.38
#